data_AF-A0A3M2USJ3-F1
#
_entry.id   AF-A0A3M2USJ3-F1
#
_cell.length_a   1.000
_cell.length_b   1.000
_cell.length_c   1.000
_cell.angle_alpha   90.00
_cell.angle_beta   90.00
_cell.angle_gamma   90.00
#
_symmetry.space_group_name_H-M   'P 1'
#
loop_
_entity.id
_entity.type
_entity.pdbx_description
1 polymer ?
#
loop_
_entity_poly.entity_id
_entity_poly.type
_entity_poly.pdbx_seq_one_letter_code
_entity_poly.pdbx_strand_id
1 'polypeptide(L)'
;MSLHELNTLPGVTANPEAPTRQFVFNHTMLRVKDITQSLDFYTRVLGFSLVEKRDFPEAEFSLYFLALVDKAQIPDDDAARNEWMKSIPGILELTHNHGTESDANASYHNGNSDPRGFGHICVSVPDVKVACERFEALGVDFQKRLS
;
A
#
# COMPACT_ATOMS: atom_id res chain seq x y z
N MET A 1 -6.79 -24.70 13.17
CA MET A 1 -5.88 -25.41 12.27
C MET A 1 -4.46 -25.15 12.76
N SER A 2 -3.68 -26.19 13.00
CA SER A 2 -2.26 -26.11 13.35
C SER A 2 -1.41 -25.78 12.11
N LEU A 3 -0.17 -25.35 12.34
CA LEU A 3 0.79 -25.14 11.26
C LEU A 3 1.04 -26.43 10.46
N HIS A 4 1.05 -27.58 11.14
CA HIS A 4 1.18 -28.87 10.49
C HIS A 4 0.03 -29.12 9.51
N GLU A 5 -1.21 -28.92 9.95
CA GLU A 5 -2.39 -29.08 9.08
C GLU A 5 -2.35 -28.12 7.89
N LEU A 6 -1.97 -26.85 8.10
CA LEU A 6 -1.81 -25.86 7.03
C LEU A 6 -0.81 -26.31 5.95
N ASN A 7 0.31 -26.89 6.37
CA ASN A 7 1.36 -27.38 5.47
C ASN A 7 0.96 -28.63 4.67
N THR A 8 -0.14 -29.28 5.03
CA THR A 8 -0.65 -30.47 4.33
C THR A 8 -1.79 -30.16 3.35
N LEU A 9 -2.21 -28.89 3.26
CA LEU A 9 -3.28 -28.50 2.34
C LEU A 9 -2.90 -28.77 0.88
N PRO A 10 -3.82 -29.30 0.05
CA PRO A 10 -3.56 -29.51 -1.38
C PRO A 10 -3.05 -28.24 -2.07
N GLY A 11 -1.91 -28.35 -2.76
CA GLY A 11 -1.27 -27.25 -3.49
C GLY A 11 -0.27 -26.42 -2.67
N VAL A 12 -0.13 -26.65 -1.37
CA VAL A 12 0.88 -25.98 -0.53
C VAL A 12 2.25 -26.66 -0.66
N THR A 13 3.27 -25.88 -1.00
CA THR A 13 4.68 -26.29 -0.90
C THR A 13 5.21 -25.90 0.47
N ALA A 14 5.19 -26.83 1.43
CA ALA A 14 5.61 -26.57 2.81
C ALA A 14 7.08 -26.11 2.96
N ASN A 15 7.94 -26.47 2.00
CA ASN A 15 9.34 -26.09 1.97
C ASN A 15 9.69 -25.48 0.60
N PRO A 16 9.60 -24.15 0.45
CA PRO A 16 9.96 -23.47 -0.80
C PRO A 16 11.43 -23.70 -1.19
N GLU A 17 11.71 -23.72 -2.49
CA GLU A 17 13.06 -23.95 -3.01
C GLU A 17 14.02 -22.80 -2.67
N ALA A 18 15.30 -23.16 -2.51
CA ALA A 18 16.37 -22.22 -2.13
C ALA A 18 16.43 -20.92 -2.98
N PRO A 19 16.21 -20.93 -4.31
CA PRO A 19 16.25 -19.71 -5.12
C PRO A 19 15.23 -18.63 -4.73
N THR A 20 14.13 -18.99 -4.07
CA THR A 20 13.05 -18.06 -3.70
C THR A 20 13.20 -17.46 -2.30
N ARG A 21 14.18 -17.92 -1.51
CA ARG A 21 14.30 -17.57 -0.08
C ARG A 21 14.60 -16.09 0.19
N GLN A 22 15.14 -15.38 -0.80
CA GLN A 22 15.46 -13.95 -0.70
C GLN A 22 14.43 -13.07 -1.44
N PHE A 23 13.34 -13.63 -1.95
CA PHE A 23 12.29 -12.83 -2.57
C PHE A 23 11.57 -12.00 -1.53
N VAL A 24 11.24 -10.76 -1.89
CA VAL A 24 10.51 -9.83 -1.04
C VAL A 24 9.19 -9.51 -1.73
N PHE A 25 8.07 -9.68 -1.02
CA PHE A 25 6.79 -9.13 -1.47
C PHE A 25 6.81 -7.61 -1.27
N ASN A 26 7.37 -6.94 -2.27
CA ASN A 26 7.88 -5.58 -2.13
C ASN A 26 6.78 -4.54 -2.06
N HIS A 27 5.99 -4.39 -3.13
CA HIS A 27 4.97 -3.36 -3.21
C HIS A 27 3.64 -3.86 -3.74
N THR A 28 2.58 -3.13 -3.37
CA THR A 28 1.27 -3.18 -4.00
C THR A 28 1.02 -1.82 -4.66
N MET A 29 0.66 -1.83 -5.94
CA MET A 29 0.37 -0.60 -6.68
C MET A 29 -1.13 -0.33 -6.74
N LEU A 30 -1.53 0.91 -6.43
CA LEU A 30 -2.87 1.43 -6.64
C LEU A 30 -2.80 2.71 -7.49
N ARG A 31 -3.69 2.83 -8.47
CA ARG A 31 -3.87 4.10 -9.17
C ARG A 31 -4.70 5.06 -8.32
N VAL A 32 -4.30 6.33 -8.29
CA VAL A 32 -4.98 7.38 -7.53
C VAL A 32 -5.34 8.55 -8.43
N LYS A 33 -6.55 9.09 -8.24
CA LYS A 33 -7.09 10.20 -9.03
C LYS A 33 -6.43 11.52 -8.65
N ASP A 34 -6.38 11.80 -7.35
CA ASP A 34 -5.79 13.02 -6.80
C ASP A 34 -4.70 12.62 -5.83
N ILE A 35 -3.46 12.91 -6.21
CA ILE A 35 -2.31 12.55 -5.40
C ILE A 35 -2.23 13.36 -4.11
N THR A 36 -2.70 14.61 -4.09
CA THR A 36 -2.66 15.46 -2.90
C THR A 36 -3.55 14.88 -1.81
N GLN A 37 -4.78 14.53 -2.16
CA GLN A 37 -5.72 13.89 -1.24
C GLN A 37 -5.21 12.52 -0.78
N SER A 38 -4.59 11.76 -1.68
CA SER A 38 -4.07 10.44 -1.37
C SER A 38 -2.87 10.52 -0.40
N LEU A 39 -1.92 11.41 -0.66
CA LEU A 39 -0.77 11.64 0.22
C LEU A 39 -1.23 12.11 1.61
N ASP A 40 -2.16 13.06 1.70
CA ASP A 40 -2.72 13.48 2.99
C ASP A 40 -3.35 12.30 3.74
N PHE A 41 -4.20 11.51 3.07
CA PHE A 41 -4.82 10.35 3.70
C PHE A 41 -3.77 9.35 4.21
N TYR A 42 -2.88 8.86 3.34
CA TYR A 42 -1.94 7.82 3.75
C TYR A 42 -0.92 8.32 4.78
N THR A 43 -0.49 9.58 4.71
CA THR A 43 0.51 10.11 5.64
C THR A 43 -0.11 10.62 6.95
N ARG A 44 -1.08 11.54 6.91
CA ARG A 44 -1.69 12.13 8.12
C ARG A 44 -2.66 11.16 8.80
N VAL A 45 -3.48 10.44 8.04
CA VAL A 45 -4.49 9.53 8.63
C VAL A 45 -3.84 8.20 8.99
N LEU A 46 -3.10 7.57 8.09
CA LEU A 46 -2.56 6.22 8.32
C LEU A 46 -1.12 6.18 8.83
N GLY A 47 -0.39 7.30 8.82
CA GLY A 47 0.97 7.36 9.37
C GLY A 47 2.07 6.86 8.44
N PHE A 48 1.78 6.67 7.14
CA PHE A 48 2.81 6.31 6.18
C PHE A 48 3.82 7.45 6.00
N SER A 49 5.04 7.07 5.61
CA SER A 49 6.07 8.00 5.14
C SER A 49 6.20 7.89 3.63
N LEU A 50 6.19 9.02 2.93
CA LEU A 50 6.62 9.08 1.53
C LEU A 50 8.13 8.82 1.49
N VAL A 51 8.52 7.77 0.79
CA VAL A 51 9.91 7.32 0.67
C VAL A 51 10.54 7.87 -0.60
N GLU A 52 9.83 7.77 -1.72
CA GLU A 52 10.39 8.08 -3.03
C GLU A 52 9.30 8.60 -3.96
N LYS A 53 9.66 9.53 -4.84
CA LYS A 53 8.81 10.02 -5.93
C LYS A 53 9.57 9.89 -7.23
N ARG A 54 8.93 9.30 -8.24
CA ARG A 54 9.49 9.20 -9.59
C ARG A 54 8.52 9.81 -10.58
N ASP A 55 9.02 10.71 -11.42
CA ASP A 55 8.23 11.34 -12.48
C ASP A 55 8.61 10.77 -13.84
N PHE A 56 7.61 10.54 -14.68
CA PHE A 56 7.76 10.12 -16.06
C PHE A 56 7.03 11.11 -16.96
N PRO A 57 7.60 12.32 -17.21
CA PRO A 57 6.90 13.40 -17.90
C PRO A 57 6.46 13.02 -19.33
N GLU A 58 7.29 12.27 -20.04
CA GLU A 58 6.98 11.81 -21.41
C GLU A 58 5.80 10.83 -21.47
N ALA A 59 5.50 10.16 -20.37
CA ALA A 59 4.41 9.20 -20.24
C ALA A 59 3.25 9.73 -19.37
N GLU A 60 3.32 10.98 -18.93
CA GLU A 60 2.27 11.68 -18.16
C GLU A 60 1.81 10.95 -16.89
N PHE A 61 2.75 10.37 -16.14
CA PHE A 61 2.46 9.83 -14.81
C PHE A 61 3.60 10.01 -13.81
N SER A 62 3.25 9.93 -12.53
CA SER A 62 4.20 9.92 -11.41
C SER A 62 3.90 8.75 -10.48
N LEU A 63 4.95 8.21 -9.86
CA LEU A 63 4.89 7.15 -8.86
C LEU A 63 5.30 7.70 -7.50
N TYR A 64 4.54 7.37 -6.47
CA TYR A 64 4.79 7.76 -5.09
C TYR A 64 4.85 6.51 -4.24
N PHE A 65 6.01 6.24 -3.64
CA PHE A 65 6.22 5.05 -2.84
C PHE A 65 6.13 5.41 -1.36
N LEU A 66 5.20 4.77 -0.65
CA LEU A 66 4.96 5.00 0.77
C LEU A 66 5.23 3.73 1.57
N ALA A 67 5.76 3.89 2.78
CA ALA A 67 5.97 2.78 3.71
C ALA A 67 5.57 3.15 5.14
N LEU A 68 5.02 2.20 5.89
CA LEU A 68 4.80 2.31 7.33
C LEU A 68 6.07 1.91 8.09
N VAL A 69 7.01 2.86 8.16
CA VAL A 69 8.29 2.70 8.85
C VAL A 69 8.60 3.94 9.69
N ASP A 70 9.54 3.81 10.62
CA ASP A 70 10.18 4.97 11.20
C ASP A 70 10.97 5.71 10.11
N LYS A 71 10.77 7.03 9.98
CA LYS A 71 11.47 7.87 9.00
C LYS A 71 12.98 7.81 9.17
N ALA A 72 13.48 7.60 10.39
CA ALA A 72 14.92 7.47 10.65
C ALA A 72 15.55 6.24 9.97
N GLN A 73 14.75 5.28 9.50
CA GLN A 73 15.23 4.12 8.75
C GLN A 73 15.40 4.41 7.25
N ILE A 74 14.81 5.49 6.75
CA ILE A 74 14.86 5.85 5.33
C ILE A 74 16.22 6.49 5.04
N PRO A 75 17.06 5.91 4.16
CA PRO A 75 18.33 6.54 3.81
C PRO A 75 18.13 7.87 3.07
N ASP A 76 18.95 8.87 3.41
CA ASP A 76 18.93 10.18 2.73
C ASP A 76 19.47 10.09 1.29
N ASP A 77 20.49 9.26 1.07
CA ASP A 77 21.08 9.05 -0.26
C ASP A 77 20.12 8.27 -1.17
N ASP A 78 19.93 8.77 -2.39
CA ASP A 78 18.96 8.22 -3.36
C ASP A 78 19.29 6.76 -3.75
N ALA A 79 20.57 6.43 -3.96
CA ALA A 79 20.95 5.07 -4.34
C ALA A 79 20.76 4.11 -3.18
N ALA A 80 21.17 4.51 -1.97
CA ALA A 80 20.95 3.72 -0.75
C ALA A 80 19.45 3.53 -0.46
N ARG A 81 18.63 4.56 -0.65
CA ARG A 81 17.17 4.48 -0.47
C ARG A 81 16.52 3.53 -1.47
N ASN A 82 16.96 3.56 -2.73
CA ASN A 82 16.48 2.63 -3.76
C ASN A 82 16.82 1.17 -3.45
N GLU A 83 18.02 0.87 -2.94
CA GLU A 83 18.37 -0.48 -2.51
C GLU A 83 17.60 -0.90 -1.25
N TRP A 84 17.49 -0.01 -0.27
CA TRP A 84 16.69 -0.25 0.94
C TRP A 84 15.23 -0.56 0.61
N MET A 85 14.61 0.20 -0.30
CA MET A 85 13.25 -0.04 -0.74
C MET A 85 13.05 -1.45 -1.29
N LYS A 86 14.00 -2.00 -2.05
CA LYS A 86 13.91 -3.38 -2.60
C LYS A 86 13.98 -4.45 -1.52
N SER A 87 14.54 -4.11 -0.35
CA SER A 87 14.77 -5.05 0.74
C SER A 87 13.61 -5.15 1.74
N ILE A 88 12.66 -4.22 1.71
CA ILE A 88 11.54 -4.19 2.66
C ILE A 88 10.23 -4.65 2.01
N PRO A 89 9.34 -5.32 2.77
CA PRO A 89 8.01 -5.67 2.29
C PRO A 89 7.00 -4.53 2.51
N GLY A 90 5.87 -4.60 1.82
CA GLY A 90 4.68 -3.82 2.17
C GLY A 90 4.73 -2.33 1.78
N ILE A 91 5.51 -1.97 0.75
CA ILE A 91 5.46 -0.63 0.16
C ILE A 91 4.12 -0.44 -0.56
N LEU A 92 3.50 0.71 -0.38
CA LEU A 92 2.37 1.16 -1.17
C LEU A 92 2.87 2.06 -2.30
N GLU A 93 2.73 1.60 -3.53
CA GLU A 93 2.99 2.42 -4.72
C GLU A 93 1.69 3.08 -5.17
N LEU A 94 1.66 4.41 -5.17
CA LEU A 94 0.56 5.18 -5.73
C LEU A 94 0.98 5.69 -7.10
N THR A 95 0.22 5.31 -8.13
CA THR A 95 0.42 5.83 -9.49
C THR A 95 -0.61 6.90 -9.78
N HIS A 96 -0.12 8.09 -10.08
CA HIS A 96 -0.95 9.22 -10.46
C HIS A 96 -0.75 9.51 -11.94
N ASN A 97 -1.79 9.27 -12.75
CA ASN A 97 -1.81 9.71 -14.13
C ASN A 97 -2.18 11.20 -14.16
N HIS A 98 -1.36 12.03 -14.82
CA HIS A 98 -1.50 13.48 -14.77
C HIS A 98 -2.85 13.93 -15.34
N GLY A 99 -3.46 14.94 -14.71
CA GLY A 99 -4.74 15.52 -15.12
C GLY A 99 -5.97 14.77 -14.62
N THR A 100 -5.83 13.54 -14.09
CA THR A 100 -6.98 12.78 -13.57
C THR A 100 -7.66 13.47 -12.39
N GLU A 101 -6.96 14.31 -11.63
CA GLU A 101 -7.48 15.13 -10.54
C GLU A 101 -8.48 16.19 -11.02
N SER A 102 -8.33 16.68 -12.25
CA SER A 102 -9.15 17.74 -12.83
C SER A 102 -10.26 17.22 -13.75
N ASP A 103 -10.19 15.97 -14.20
CA ASP A 103 -11.23 15.35 -15.02
C ASP A 103 -12.40 14.88 -14.14
N ALA A 104 -13.57 15.50 -14.26
CA ALA A 104 -14.76 15.12 -13.50
C ALA A 104 -15.24 13.67 -13.75
N ASN A 105 -14.89 13.07 -14.88
CA ASN A 105 -15.28 11.71 -15.23
C ASN A 105 -14.24 10.66 -14.84
N ALA A 106 -13.01 11.07 -14.55
CA ALA A 106 -11.96 10.16 -14.13
C ALA A 106 -12.26 9.58 -12.74
N SER A 107 -12.39 8.26 -12.67
CA SER A 107 -12.49 7.51 -11.42
C SER A 107 -11.81 6.16 -11.59
N TYR A 108 -11.28 5.62 -10.50
CA TYR A 108 -10.73 4.26 -10.48
C TYR A 108 -11.72 3.31 -9.82
N HIS A 109 -11.82 2.10 -10.38
CA HIS A 109 -12.65 1.04 -9.83
C HIS A 109 -11.91 0.33 -8.69
N ASN A 110 -12.54 0.19 -7.52
CA ASN A 110 -11.91 -0.41 -6.34
C ASN A 110 -11.90 -1.95 -6.33
N GLY A 111 -12.51 -2.60 -7.33
CA GLY A 111 -12.54 -4.06 -7.48
C GLY A 111 -13.59 -4.80 -6.63
N ASN A 112 -14.38 -4.09 -5.81
CA ASN A 112 -15.35 -4.69 -4.88
C ASN A 112 -16.79 -4.75 -5.43
N SER A 113 -17.05 -4.11 -6.57
CA SER A 113 -18.23 -4.29 -7.43
C SER A 113 -17.89 -5.03 -8.72
N ASP A 114 -18.87 -5.40 -9.54
CA ASP A 114 -18.61 -6.06 -10.82
C ASP A 114 -17.99 -5.10 -11.85
N PRO A 115 -16.92 -5.49 -12.56
CA PRO A 115 -16.19 -6.76 -12.46
C PRO A 115 -15.26 -6.81 -11.23
N ARG A 116 -15.42 -7.84 -10.40
CA ARG A 116 -14.65 -8.01 -9.16
C ARG A 116 -13.21 -8.48 -9.41
N GLY A 117 -12.31 -8.16 -8.49
CA GLY A 117 -10.89 -8.56 -8.56
C GLY A 117 -10.14 -8.27 -7.27
N PHE A 118 -9.35 -7.18 -7.26
CA PHE A 118 -8.71 -6.67 -6.04
C PHE A 118 -9.75 -6.38 -4.94
N GLY A 119 -9.42 -6.72 -3.69
CA GLY A 119 -10.27 -6.48 -2.53
C GLY A 119 -9.84 -5.25 -1.74
N HIS A 120 -8.79 -5.39 -0.94
CA HIS A 120 -8.27 -4.32 -0.08
C HIS A 120 -6.81 -4.58 0.32
N ILE A 121 -6.12 -3.53 0.76
CA ILE A 121 -4.90 -3.64 1.56
C ILE A 121 -5.27 -3.74 3.05
N CYS A 122 -4.33 -4.23 3.87
CA CYS A 122 -4.56 -4.43 5.30
C CYS A 122 -3.41 -3.82 6.12
N VAL A 123 -3.77 -3.07 7.16
CA VAL A 123 -2.82 -2.52 8.15
C VAL A 123 -3.16 -3.12 9.51
N SER A 124 -2.17 -3.74 10.14
CA SER A 124 -2.31 -4.21 11.53
C SER A 124 -2.04 -3.05 12.48
N VAL A 125 -2.89 -2.93 13.51
CA VAL A 125 -2.78 -1.90 14.54
C VAL A 125 -2.77 -2.55 15.93
N PRO A 126 -2.15 -1.93 16.95
CA PRO A 126 -2.13 -2.48 18.31
C PRO A 126 -3.53 -2.62 18.93
N ASP A 127 -4.42 -1.65 18.66
CA ASP A 127 -5.80 -1.67 19.11
C ASP A 127 -6.71 -1.10 18.01
N VAL A 128 -7.59 -1.96 17.48
CA VAL A 128 -8.50 -1.59 16.39
C VAL A 128 -9.56 -0.59 16.84
N LYS A 129 -10.00 -0.61 18.10
CA LYS A 129 -11.03 0.31 18.62
C LYS A 129 -10.47 1.72 18.68
N VAL A 130 -9.30 1.88 19.30
CA VAL A 130 -8.61 3.17 19.40
C VAL A 130 -8.29 3.74 18.01
N ALA A 131 -7.86 2.90 17.07
CA ALA A 131 -7.61 3.34 15.70
C ALA A 131 -8.89 3.83 15.01
N CYS A 132 -9.99 3.06 15.12
CA CYS A 132 -11.28 3.45 14.53
C CYS A 132 -11.86 4.72 15.15
N GLU A 133 -11.78 4.91 16.47
CA GLU A 133 -12.21 6.15 17.14
C GLU A 133 -11.47 7.37 16.58
N ARG A 134 -10.15 7.26 16.37
CA ARG A 134 -9.36 8.31 15.73
C ARG A 134 -9.80 8.56 14.29
N PHE A 135 -10.07 7.50 13.51
CA PHE A 135 -10.53 7.63 12.13
C PHE A 135 -11.91 8.32 12.07
N GLU A 136 -12.83 8.00 12.98
CA GLU A 136 -14.12 8.68 13.09
C GLU A 136 -13.97 10.16 13.45
N ALA A 137 -13.10 10.50 14.40
CA ALA A 137 -12.81 11.89 14.77
C ALA A 137 -12.19 12.70 13.61
N LEU A 138 -11.52 12.02 12.68
CA LEU A 138 -10.96 12.60 11.45
C LEU A 138 -11.95 12.62 10.28
N GLY A 139 -13.18 12.11 10.45
CA GLY A 139 -14.21 12.08 9.41
C GLY A 139 -13.93 11.06 8.30
N VAL A 140 -13.20 9.98 8.59
CA VAL A 140 -12.91 8.92 7.60
C VAL A 140 -14.16 8.09 7.32
N ASP A 141 -14.38 7.76 6.04
CA ASP A 141 -15.48 6.89 5.62
C ASP A 141 -15.22 5.41 5.98
N PHE A 142 -16.27 4.74 6.46
CA PHE A 142 -16.22 3.33 6.85
C PHE A 142 -17.10 2.48 5.93
N GLN A 143 -16.50 1.46 5.32
CA GLN A 143 -17.26 0.39 4.65
C GLN A 143 -17.92 -0.56 5.67
N LYS A 144 -17.24 -0.84 6.79
CA LYS A 144 -17.76 -1.65 7.91
C LYS A 144 -17.27 -1.07 9.23
N ARG A 145 -18.19 -0.72 10.12
CA ARG A 145 -17.89 -0.25 11.48
C ARG A 145 -17.61 -1.42 12.43
N LEU A 146 -16.90 -1.12 13.51
CA LEU A 146 -16.82 -2.02 14.66
C LEU A 146 -18.22 -2.13 15.27
N SER A 147 -18.69 -3.36 15.43
CA SER A 147 -19.93 -3.69 16.13
C SER A 147 -19.68 -3.80 17.63
#